data_AF-M3GNS6-F1
#
_entry.id   AF-M3GNS6-F1
#
_cell.length_a   1.000
_cell.length_b   1.000
_cell.length_c   1.000
_cell.angle_alpha   90.00
_cell.angle_beta   90.00
_cell.angle_gamma   90.00
#
_symmetry.space_group_name_H-M   'P 1'
#
loop_
_entity.id
_entity.type
_entity.pdbx_description
1 polymer ?
#
loop_
_entity_poly.entity_id
_entity_poly.type
_entity_poly.pdbx_seq_one_letter_code
_entity_poly.pdbx_strand_id
1 'polypeptide(L)'
;MKHILKILVNNHPGVMSHVSGLFTRRSYNIDSIAVGVTVNPEISSMVIVVKGDEATVDQVKRQLLKLPDVLEVEDLAYHDCVSRELVLLVVKLTETTRTEILSVCEVFEAKIADLTHSSLTIEYSGNSRKVNAIVEIMSKYGIEEIVRTGQIAIRYRSVGS
;
A
#
# COMPACT_ATOMS: atom_id res chain seq x y z
N MET A 1 13.66 5.75 8.88
CA MET A 1 13.04 6.25 7.63
C MET A 1 12.10 5.16 7.08
N LYS A 2 11.16 5.48 6.17
CA LYS A 2 10.36 4.46 5.46
C LYS A 2 11.09 4.06 4.18
N HIS A 3 11.19 2.76 3.93
CA HIS A 3 11.77 2.18 2.70
C HIS A 3 10.73 1.35 1.98
N ILE A 4 10.69 1.44 0.65
CA ILE A 4 9.79 0.65 -0.19
C ILE A 4 10.61 -0.43 -0.87
N LEU A 5 10.44 -1.67 -0.44
CA LEU A 5 11.11 -2.82 -1.03
C LEU A 5 10.17 -3.47 -2.04
N LYS A 6 10.56 -3.48 -3.31
CA LYS A 6 9.90 -4.28 -4.35
C LYS A 6 10.67 -5.57 -4.54
N ILE A 7 9.98 -6.69 -4.39
CA ILE A 7 10.58 -8.03 -4.38
C ILE A 7 9.86 -8.86 -5.45
N LEU A 8 10.60 -9.37 -6.42
CA LEU A 8 10.08 -10.36 -7.35
C LEU A 8 10.30 -11.74 -6.78
N VAL A 9 9.26 -12.56 -6.79
CA VAL A 9 9.29 -13.91 -6.20
C VAL A 9 8.63 -14.91 -7.13
N ASN A 10 9.02 -16.19 -7.03
CA ASN A 10 8.30 -17.27 -7.67
C ASN A 10 6.85 -17.33 -7.13
N ASN A 11 5.89 -17.64 -8.00
CA ASN A 11 4.48 -17.67 -7.63
C ASN A 11 4.01 -19.11 -7.39
N HIS A 12 4.24 -19.62 -6.17
CA HIS A 12 3.70 -20.90 -5.73
C HIS A 12 3.20 -20.84 -4.28
N PRO A 13 2.40 -21.81 -3.83
CA PRO A 13 1.95 -21.86 -2.45
C PRO A 13 3.12 -21.80 -1.46
N GLY A 14 2.98 -20.97 -0.41
CA GLY A 14 3.95 -20.84 0.68
C GLY A 14 4.95 -19.67 0.57
N VAL A 15 5.17 -19.11 -0.63
CA VAL A 15 6.19 -18.06 -0.85
C VAL A 15 5.93 -16.82 0.00
N MET A 16 4.68 -16.37 0.10
CA MET A 16 4.34 -15.20 0.91
C MET A 16 4.71 -15.42 2.38
N SER A 17 4.45 -16.61 2.93
CA SER A 17 4.78 -16.96 4.31
C SER A 17 6.30 -17.04 4.54
N HIS A 18 7.05 -17.54 3.55
CA HIS A 18 8.51 -17.59 3.61
C HIS A 18 9.12 -16.17 3.64
N VAL A 19 8.67 -15.30 2.75
CA VAL A 19 9.18 -13.93 2.63
C VAL A 19 8.77 -13.09 3.83
N SER A 20 7.48 -13.09 4.20
CA SER A 20 6.98 -12.32 5.36
C SER A 20 7.58 -12.82 6.69
N GLY A 21 7.80 -14.12 6.83
CA GLY A 21 8.39 -14.71 8.03
C GLY A 21 9.80 -14.19 8.35
N LEU A 22 10.57 -13.74 7.35
CA LEU A 22 11.87 -13.11 7.55
C LEU A 22 11.76 -11.80 8.35
N PHE A 23 10.73 -11.00 8.07
CA PHE A 23 10.49 -9.74 8.76
C PHE A 23 10.06 -9.96 10.21
N THR A 24 9.19 -10.94 10.45
CA THR A 24 8.74 -11.32 11.80
C THR A 24 9.89 -11.81 12.66
N ARG A 25 10.72 -12.74 12.17
CA ARG A 25 11.85 -13.32 12.94
C ARG A 25 12.92 -12.30 13.34
N ARG A 26 13.00 -11.19 12.61
CA ARG A 26 14.00 -10.13 12.83
C ARG A 26 13.40 -8.88 13.47
N SER A 27 12.12 -8.93 13.86
CA SER A 27 11.38 -7.81 14.47
C SER A 27 11.38 -6.54 13.60
N TYR A 28 11.32 -6.70 12.28
CA TYR A 28 11.17 -5.56 11.38
C TYR A 28 9.70 -5.13 11.32
N ASN A 29 9.46 -3.85 11.57
CA ASN A 29 8.12 -3.29 11.54
C ASN A 29 7.67 -3.06 10.09
N ILE A 30 6.78 -3.92 9.60
CA ILE A 30 6.12 -3.77 8.30
C ILE A 30 5.01 -2.74 8.46
N ASP A 31 5.11 -1.65 7.69
CA ASP A 31 4.08 -0.61 7.62
C ASP A 31 2.97 -1.00 6.63
N SER A 32 3.32 -1.66 5.52
CA SER A 32 2.34 -2.25 4.60
C SER A 32 2.97 -3.35 3.74
N ILE A 33 2.13 -4.27 3.26
CA ILE A 33 2.49 -5.32 2.30
C ILE A 33 1.40 -5.40 1.23
N ALA A 34 1.79 -5.43 -0.04
CA ALA A 34 0.91 -5.68 -1.17
C ALA A 34 1.57 -6.73 -2.09
N VAL A 35 0.79 -7.68 -2.60
CA VAL A 35 1.29 -8.76 -3.46
C VAL A 35 0.34 -8.94 -4.62
N GLY A 36 0.89 -9.06 -5.83
CA GLY A 36 0.11 -9.36 -7.03
C GLY A 36 0.97 -10.08 -8.07
N VAL A 37 0.31 -10.88 -8.91
CA VAL A 37 0.95 -11.56 -10.03
C VAL A 37 1.44 -10.54 -11.06
N THR A 38 2.59 -10.81 -11.68
CA THR A 38 3.13 -9.98 -12.75
C THR A 38 2.54 -10.39 -14.11
N VAL A 39 3.05 -9.81 -15.20
CA VAL A 39 2.75 -10.26 -16.57
C VAL A 39 3.16 -11.71 -16.82
N ASN A 40 4.11 -12.24 -16.04
CA ASN A 40 4.41 -13.66 -15.98
C ASN A 40 3.64 -14.26 -14.78
N PRO A 41 2.66 -15.16 -15.00
CA PRO A 41 1.89 -15.79 -13.94
C PRO A 41 2.72 -16.60 -12.93
N GLU A 42 3.91 -17.04 -13.32
CA GLU A 42 4.86 -17.77 -12.46
C GLU A 42 5.64 -16.83 -11.53
N ILE A 43 5.46 -15.51 -11.65
CA ILE A 43 6.18 -14.50 -10.86
C ILE A 43 5.18 -13.53 -10.22
N SER A 44 5.33 -13.33 -8.92
CA SER A 44 4.60 -12.34 -8.14
C SER A 44 5.52 -11.17 -7.76
N SER A 45 4.96 -9.97 -7.72
CA SER A 45 5.62 -8.76 -7.20
C SER A 45 5.07 -8.46 -5.82
N MET A 46 5.92 -8.56 -4.81
CA MET A 46 5.63 -8.14 -3.45
C MET A 46 6.21 -6.74 -3.21
N VAL A 47 5.40 -5.82 -2.72
CA VAL A 47 5.85 -4.50 -2.26
C VAL A 47 5.68 -4.44 -0.76
N ILE A 48 6.79 -4.24 -0.04
CA ILE A 48 6.83 -4.21 1.41
C ILE A 48 7.40 -2.86 1.84
N VAL A 49 6.63 -2.11 2.62
CA VAL A 49 7.09 -0.86 3.23
C VAL A 49 7.56 -1.16 4.63
N VAL A 50 8.82 -0.85 4.94
CA VAL A 50 9.41 -1.07 6.26
C VAL A 50 9.91 0.22 6.87
N LYS A 51 9.92 0.29 8.20
CA LYS A 51 10.57 1.37 8.97
C LYS A 51 11.89 0.87 9.53
N GLY A 52 12.98 1.55 9.18
CA GLY A 52 14.33 1.21 9.65
C GLY A 52 15.36 2.28 9.28
N ASP A 53 16.61 2.06 9.71
CA ASP A 53 17.77 2.76 9.16
C ASP A 53 18.31 2.02 7.92
N GLU A 54 19.21 2.67 7.19
CA GLU A 54 19.76 2.15 5.94
C GLU A 54 20.53 0.84 6.15
N ALA A 55 21.32 0.74 7.22
CA ALA A 55 22.06 -0.48 7.57
C ALA A 55 21.12 -1.68 7.80
N THR A 56 20.00 -1.46 8.47
CA THR A 56 18.97 -2.46 8.73
C THR A 56 18.32 -2.91 7.44
N VAL A 57 17.93 -1.97 6.57
CA VAL A 57 17.27 -2.30 5.30
C VAL A 57 18.21 -3.01 4.34
N ASP A 58 19.48 -2.61 4.30
CA ASP A 58 20.52 -3.33 3.56
C ASP A 58 20.70 -4.77 4.07
N GLN A 59 20.64 -4.97 5.38
CA GLN A 59 20.64 -6.31 5.95
C GLN A 59 19.40 -7.10 5.53
N VAL A 60 18.20 -6.50 5.55
CA VAL A 60 16.96 -7.12 5.06
C VAL A 60 17.13 -7.59 3.61
N LYS A 61 17.57 -6.71 2.71
CA LYS A 61 17.77 -7.01 1.29
C LYS A 61 18.71 -8.20 1.11
N ARG A 62 19.86 -8.19 1.81
CA ARG A 62 20.82 -9.31 1.77
C ARG A 62 20.25 -10.63 2.26
N GLN A 63 19.31 -10.62 3.21
CA GLN A 63 18.69 -11.85 3.72
C GLN A 63 17.56 -12.33 2.79
N LEU A 64 16.80 -11.42 2.19
CA LEU A 64 15.79 -11.75 1.19
C LEU A 64 16.42 -12.44 -0.02
N LEU A 65 17.54 -11.92 -0.51
CA LEU A 65 18.28 -12.52 -1.65
C LEU A 65 18.86 -13.92 -1.37
N LYS A 66 18.84 -14.40 -0.11
CA LYS A 66 19.21 -15.77 0.24
C LYS A 66 18.04 -16.74 0.18
N LEU A 67 16.81 -16.25 0.09
CA LEU A 67 15.64 -17.10 -0.04
C LEU A 67 15.57 -17.65 -1.47
N PRO A 68 15.37 -18.96 -1.66
CA PRO A 68 15.34 -19.57 -2.99
C PRO A 68 14.19 -19.05 -3.85
N ASP A 69 13.11 -18.59 -3.22
CA ASP A 69 11.91 -18.10 -3.90
C ASP A 69 12.04 -16.64 -4.35
N VAL A 70 13.08 -15.92 -3.92
CA VAL A 70 13.30 -14.50 -4.25
C VAL A 70 14.19 -14.37 -5.49
N LEU A 71 13.65 -13.73 -6.51
CA LEU A 71 14.31 -13.51 -7.80
C LEU A 71 15.07 -12.17 -7.83
N GLU A 72 14.47 -11.12 -7.27
CA GLU A 72 15.01 -9.77 -7.30
C GLU A 72 14.53 -8.98 -6.08
N VAL A 73 15.37 -8.07 -5.57
CA VAL A 73 15.00 -7.11 -4.52
C VAL A 73 15.48 -5.72 -4.92
N GLU A 74 14.53 -4.80 -5.10
CA GLU A 74 14.78 -3.39 -5.37
C GLU A 74 14.40 -2.53 -4.15
N ASP A 75 15.28 -1.62 -3.76
CA ASP A 75 14.95 -0.51 -2.86
C ASP A 75 14.49 0.69 -3.70
N LEU A 76 13.24 1.09 -3.54
CA LEU A 76 12.63 2.18 -4.28
C LEU A 76 12.57 3.43 -3.41
N ALA A 77 13.40 4.41 -3.73
CA ALA A 77 13.27 5.73 -3.15
C ALA A 77 11.95 6.38 -3.60
N TYR A 78 11.31 7.14 -2.71
CA TYR A 78 10.03 7.81 -3.01
C TYR A 78 10.09 8.76 -4.22
N HIS A 79 11.26 9.33 -4.52
CA HIS A 79 11.45 10.22 -5.68
C HIS A 79 11.72 9.46 -6.99
N ASP A 80 12.06 8.16 -6.93
CA ASP A 80 12.41 7.33 -8.08
C ASP A 80 11.28 6.38 -8.51
N CYS A 81 10.11 6.46 -7.88
CA CYS A 81 9.01 5.57 -8.15
C CYS A 81 7.64 6.24 -8.11
N VAL A 82 6.71 5.66 -8.84
CA VAL A 82 5.28 5.90 -8.63
C VAL A 82 4.81 4.95 -7.56
N SER A 83 4.39 5.47 -6.41
CA SER A 83 3.71 4.70 -5.36
C SER A 83 2.23 5.05 -5.29
N ARG A 84 1.39 4.02 -5.14
CA ARG A 84 -0.06 4.16 -5.00
C ARG A 84 -0.60 3.17 -3.98
N GLU A 85 -1.71 3.55 -3.39
CA GLU A 85 -2.49 2.76 -2.46
C GLU A 85 -3.96 3.08 -2.73
N LEU A 86 -4.82 2.07 -2.57
CA LEU A 86 -6.27 2.23 -2.62
C LEU A 86 -6.83 2.03 -1.21
N VAL A 87 -7.81 2.87 -0.87
CA VAL A 87 -8.58 2.77 0.37
C VAL A 87 -10.08 2.73 0.04
N LEU A 88 -10.79 1.85 0.74
CA LEU A 88 -12.24 1.88 0.86
C LEU A 88 -12.59 2.38 2.26
N LEU A 89 -13.47 3.36 2.35
CA LEU A 89 -13.96 3.94 3.60
C LEU A 89 -15.47 3.85 3.64
N VAL A 90 -16.02 3.23 4.67
CA VAL A 90 -17.43 3.37 5.01
C VAL A 90 -17.53 4.42 6.10
N VAL A 91 -18.23 5.52 5.81
CA VAL A 91 -18.45 6.61 6.76
C VAL A 91 -19.92 6.74 7.08
N LYS A 92 -20.22 7.04 8.35
CA LYS A 92 -21.57 7.34 8.79
C LYS A 92 -22.09 8.60 8.10
N LEU A 93 -23.34 8.53 7.67
CA LEU A 93 -24.04 9.60 6.97
C LEU A 93 -25.24 10.06 7.79
N THR A 94 -25.36 11.37 7.98
CA THR A 94 -26.57 12.00 8.49
C THR A 94 -27.02 13.08 7.50
N GLU A 95 -28.26 13.54 7.61
CA GLU A 95 -28.76 14.64 6.78
C GLU A 95 -27.89 15.90 6.91
N THR A 96 -27.34 16.14 8.10
CA THR A 96 -26.49 17.31 8.39
C THR A 96 -25.06 17.17 7.86
N THR A 97 -24.48 15.97 7.82
CA THR A 97 -23.10 15.76 7.35
C THR A 97 -23.00 15.44 5.87
N ARG A 98 -24.10 15.04 5.23
CA ARG A 98 -24.12 14.57 3.84
C ARG A 98 -23.43 15.52 2.86
N THR A 99 -23.81 16.79 2.84
CA THR A 99 -23.25 17.78 1.90
C THR A 99 -21.75 17.98 2.13
N GLU A 100 -21.30 18.00 3.39
CA GLU A 100 -19.90 18.19 3.74
C GLU A 100 -19.05 16.98 3.30
N ILE A 101 -19.52 15.76 3.55
CA ILE A 101 -18.85 14.53 3.14
C ILE A 101 -18.72 14.47 1.61
N LEU A 102 -19.80 14.76 0.88
CA LEU A 102 -19.79 14.77 -0.59
C LEU A 102 -18.83 15.83 -1.14
N SER A 103 -18.74 17.00 -0.50
CA SER A 103 -17.78 18.05 -0.88
C SER A 103 -16.33 17.61 -0.67
N VAL A 104 -16.04 16.87 0.41
CA VAL A 104 -14.70 16.29 0.60
C VAL A 104 -14.40 15.27 -0.49
N CYS A 105 -15.36 14.41 -0.84
CA CYS A 105 -15.18 13.46 -1.94
C CYS A 105 -14.86 14.18 -3.26
N GLU A 106 -15.56 15.28 -3.57
CA GLU A 106 -15.30 16.08 -4.76
C GLU A 106 -13.89 16.68 -4.77
N VAL A 107 -13.45 17.29 -3.67
CA VAL A 107 -12.10 17.88 -3.53
C VAL A 107 -10.98 16.86 -3.69
N PHE A 108 -11.20 15.64 -3.18
CA PHE A 108 -10.22 14.56 -3.34
C PHE A 108 -10.34 13.83 -4.67
N GLU A 109 -11.35 14.13 -5.50
CA GLU A 109 -11.72 13.33 -6.67
C GLU A 109 -11.95 11.85 -6.30
N ALA A 110 -12.48 11.61 -5.10
CA ALA A 110 -12.82 10.29 -4.61
C ALA A 110 -14.12 9.80 -5.25
N LYS A 111 -14.22 8.49 -5.47
CA LYS A 111 -15.41 7.88 -6.03
C LYS A 111 -16.35 7.43 -4.92
N ILE A 112 -17.64 7.58 -5.16
CA ILE A 112 -18.67 6.98 -4.31
C ILE A 112 -18.96 5.59 -4.86
N ALA A 113 -18.58 4.57 -4.11
CA ALA A 113 -18.81 3.18 -4.48
C ALA A 113 -20.21 2.71 -4.10
N ASP A 114 -20.75 3.22 -2.99
CA ASP A 114 -22.10 2.93 -2.50
C ASP A 114 -22.62 4.10 -1.64
N LEU A 115 -23.94 4.31 -1.64
CA LEU A 115 -24.60 5.37 -0.87
C LEU A 115 -25.93 4.86 -0.31
N THR A 116 -26.07 4.90 1.01
CA THR A 116 -27.32 4.56 1.71
C THR A 116 -27.90 5.77 2.44
N HIS A 117 -28.98 5.57 3.20
CA HIS A 117 -29.53 6.62 4.06
C HIS A 117 -28.62 6.96 5.25
N SER A 118 -27.82 6.00 5.73
CA SER A 118 -27.04 6.12 6.97
C SER A 118 -25.54 5.95 6.78
N SER A 119 -25.07 5.62 5.58
CA SER A 119 -23.64 5.44 5.28
C SER A 119 -23.29 5.82 3.85
N LEU A 120 -22.02 6.12 3.63
CA LEU A 120 -21.41 6.35 2.32
C LEU A 120 -20.14 5.49 2.23
N THR A 121 -20.01 4.71 1.15
CA THR A 121 -18.78 3.98 0.83
C THR A 121 -17.98 4.77 -0.20
N ILE A 122 -16.75 5.12 0.17
CA ILE A 122 -15.84 5.96 -0.61
C ILE A 122 -14.66 5.12 -1.07
N GLU A 123 -14.39 5.12 -2.37
CA GLU A 123 -13.17 4.59 -2.96
C GLU A 123 -12.21 5.74 -3.26
N TYR A 124 -10.98 5.66 -2.76
CA TYR A 124 -9.93 6.62 -3.08
C TYR A 124 -8.60 5.95 -3.38
N SER A 125 -7.91 6.42 -4.42
CA SER A 125 -6.55 5.99 -4.75
C SER A 125 -5.59 7.17 -4.82
N GLY A 126 -4.43 7.05 -4.18
CA GLY A 126 -3.43 8.09 -4.14
C GLY A 126 -2.10 7.58 -3.60
N ASN A 127 -1.14 8.48 -3.40
CA ASN A 127 0.02 8.13 -2.57
C ASN A 127 -0.40 8.07 -1.09
N SER A 128 0.40 7.42 -0.24
CA SER A 128 0.01 7.23 1.16
C SER A 128 -0.17 8.53 1.96
N ARG A 129 0.44 9.64 1.53
CA ARG A 129 0.17 10.95 2.15
C ARG A 129 -1.27 11.39 1.89
N LYS A 130 -1.73 11.34 0.63
CA LYS A 130 -3.10 11.70 0.28
C LYS A 130 -4.13 10.73 0.86
N VAL A 131 -3.84 9.43 0.84
CA VAL A 131 -4.70 8.40 1.46
C VAL A 131 -4.85 8.66 2.96
N ASN A 132 -3.76 8.93 3.67
CA ASN A 132 -3.87 9.27 5.10
C ASN A 132 -4.65 10.57 5.33
N ALA A 133 -4.50 11.57 4.46
CA ALA A 133 -5.23 12.83 4.59
C ALA A 133 -6.74 12.68 4.45
N ILE A 134 -7.23 11.91 3.46
CA ILE A 134 -8.68 11.67 3.35
C ILE A 134 -9.20 10.85 4.52
N VAL A 135 -8.45 9.86 5.02
CA VAL A 135 -8.82 9.07 6.20
C VAL A 135 -8.94 9.97 7.44
N GLU A 136 -7.98 10.86 7.66
CA GLU A 136 -7.99 11.81 8.79
C GLU A 136 -9.15 12.81 8.69
N ILE A 137 -9.45 13.32 7.50
CA ILE A 137 -10.60 14.21 7.31
C ILE A 137 -11.89 13.45 7.54
N MET A 138 -11.99 12.20 7.05
CA MET A 138 -13.20 11.39 7.18
C MET A 138 -13.44 10.88 8.61
N SER A 139 -12.39 10.77 9.45
CA SER A 139 -12.56 10.29 10.82
C SER A 139 -13.46 11.19 11.66
N LYS A 140 -13.60 12.48 11.32
CA LYS A 140 -14.51 13.41 12.01
C LYS A 140 -16.00 13.08 11.81
N TYR A 141 -16.34 12.33 10.76
CA TYR A 141 -17.72 11.95 10.48
C TYR A 141 -18.10 10.57 11.03
N GLY A 142 -17.12 9.83 11.57
CA GLY A 142 -17.28 8.46 12.03
C GLY A 142 -17.06 7.46 10.90
N ILE A 143 -15.84 6.94 10.81
CA ILE A 143 -15.51 5.81 9.93
C ILE A 143 -16.04 4.54 10.60
N GLU A 144 -16.93 3.83 9.92
CA GLU A 144 -17.48 2.55 10.36
C GLU A 144 -16.58 1.39 9.92
N GLU A 145 -16.00 1.47 8.73
CA GLU A 145 -15.10 0.46 8.18
C GLU A 145 -14.00 1.09 7.31
N ILE A 146 -12.80 0.50 7.34
CA ILE A 146 -11.68 0.89 6.48
C ILE A 146 -10.95 -0.35 5.98
N VAL A 147 -10.71 -0.39 4.67
CA VAL A 147 -9.88 -1.41 4.03
C VAL A 147 -8.83 -0.73 3.17
N ARG A 148 -7.58 -1.18 3.27
CA ARG A 148 -6.43 -0.60 2.56
C ARG A 148 -5.66 -1.70 1.84
N THR A 149 -5.22 -1.44 0.61
CA THR A 149 -4.46 -2.43 -0.19
C THR A 149 -3.01 -2.58 0.23
N GLY A 150 -2.48 -1.66 1.03
CA GLY A 150 -1.05 -1.42 1.13
C GLY A 150 -0.49 -0.69 -0.10
N GLN A 151 0.78 -0.28 -0.02
CA GLN A 151 1.43 0.43 -1.13
C GLN A 151 1.87 -0.56 -2.22
N ILE A 152 1.52 -0.24 -3.47
CA ILE A 152 2.18 -0.75 -4.66
C ILE A 152 3.13 0.31 -5.21
N ALA A 153 4.22 -0.11 -5.85
CA ALA A 153 5.21 0.80 -6.39
C ALA A 153 5.87 0.25 -7.66
N ILE A 154 6.14 1.15 -8.61
CA ILE A 154 6.89 0.87 -9.83
C ILE A 154 7.91 1.98 -10.03
N ARG A 155 9.17 1.63 -10.30
CA ARG A 155 10.25 2.57 -10.61
C ARG A 155 9.91 3.39 -11.86
N TYR A 156 10.25 4.68 -11.87
CA TYR A 156 10.18 5.46 -13.09
C TYR A 156 11.06 4.84 -14.17
N ARG A 157 10.55 4.77 -15.40
CA ARG A 157 11.39 4.42 -16.54
C ARG A 157 12.33 5.61 -16.75
N SER A 158 13.64 5.38 -16.69
CA SER A 158 14.57 6.37 -17.22
C SER A 158 14.22 6.57 -18.69
N VAL A 159 14.01 7.82 -19.09
CA VAL A 159 14.12 8.16 -20.51
C VAL A 159 15.57 7.88 -20.84
N GLY A 160 15.83 6.84 -21.65
CA GLY A 160 17.20 6.54 -22.07
C GLY A 160 17.85 7.81 -22.60
N SER A 161 19.00 8.16 -22.04
CA SER A 161 19.96 9.08 -22.65
C SER A 161 20.65 8.39 -23.82
#